data_AF-C1EDL3-F1
#
_entry.id   AF-C1EDL3-F1
#
_cell.length_a   1.000
_cell.length_b   1.000
_cell.length_c   1.000
_cell.angle_alpha   90.00
_cell.angle_beta   90.00
_cell.angle_gamma   90.00
#
_symmetry.space_group_name_H-M   'P 1'
#
loop_
_entity.id
_entity.type
_entity.pdbx_description
1 polymer ?
#
loop_
_entity_poly.entity_id
_entity_poly.type
_entity_poly.pdbx_seq_one_letter_code
_entity_poly.pdbx_strand_id
1 'polypeptide(L)'
;MRLLALVACLALVRVGVSADGDRTAAEPFNGAVHSDPGADVVDDGMTEPSHAVRWMDVEVNADAFVTRKSWQPPQYHLQDGTYVRMRGWVSTIRAAAVGEAVFRLPEEARPGRGEPWRVTMKGTDREILLGEDGVARLLRDIPADNWLPLAGFAFNSWRAGGADVAPTAELGTGSVTYEEVEVQPPKDEL
;
A
#
# COMPACT_ATOMS: atom_id res chain seq x y z
N MET A 1 -40.58 48.64 14.66
CA MET A 1 -39.82 47.37 14.68
C MET A 1 -38.39 47.68 15.07
N ARG A 2 -37.97 47.25 16.26
CA ARG A 2 -36.61 47.43 16.79
C ARG A 2 -35.76 46.26 16.30
N LEU A 3 -34.54 46.51 15.83
CA LEU A 3 -33.41 45.63 16.15
C LEU A 3 -32.11 46.45 16.13
N LEU A 4 -31.54 46.61 17.32
CA LEU A 4 -30.22 47.14 17.62
C LEU A 4 -29.14 46.09 17.32
N ALA A 5 -27.95 46.58 16.95
CA ALA A 5 -26.59 46.24 17.41
C ALA A 5 -26.17 44.74 17.55
N LEU A 6 -24.92 44.33 17.36
CA LEU A 6 -23.73 44.87 18.01
C LEU A 6 -22.46 44.17 17.44
N VAL A 7 -21.36 44.90 17.50
CA VAL A 7 -19.99 44.59 17.09
C VAL A 7 -19.27 43.67 18.12
N ALA A 8 -18.46 42.76 17.59
CA ALA A 8 -17.25 42.09 18.10
C ALA A 8 -17.13 41.65 19.58
N CYS A 9 -16.66 40.41 19.79
CA CYS A 9 -15.72 40.05 20.86
C CYS A 9 -14.90 38.81 20.46
N LEU A 10 -13.60 39.01 20.31
CA LEU A 10 -12.56 37.98 20.29
C LEU A 10 -12.51 37.34 21.68
N ALA A 11 -12.60 36.01 21.78
CA ALA A 11 -12.28 35.30 23.02
C ALA A 11 -11.42 34.06 22.68
N LEU A 12 -10.12 34.26 22.87
CA LEU A 12 -9.11 33.22 22.97
C LEU A 12 -9.21 32.63 24.39
N VAL A 13 -9.61 31.37 24.53
CA VAL A 13 -9.37 30.59 25.77
C VAL A 13 -8.81 29.23 25.38
N ARG A 14 -7.67 28.91 26.00
CA ARG A 14 -6.89 27.69 25.85
C ARG A 14 -7.15 26.78 27.06
N VAL A 15 -7.20 25.47 26.77
CA VAL A 15 -6.86 24.30 27.62
C VAL A 15 -7.89 23.78 28.63
N GLY A 16 -8.13 22.47 28.54
CA GLY A 16 -8.68 21.62 29.61
C GLY A 16 -8.93 20.19 29.13
N VAL A 17 -8.15 19.24 29.62
CA VAL A 17 -7.98 17.84 29.19
C VAL A 17 -9.06 16.87 29.72
N SER A 18 -9.16 15.73 29.05
CA SER A 18 -9.66 14.40 29.49
C SER A 18 -11.14 14.09 29.37
N ALA A 19 -11.45 13.19 28.44
CA ALA A 19 -12.08 11.94 28.82
C ALA A 19 -11.50 10.82 27.94
N ASP A 20 -10.83 9.89 28.61
CA ASP A 20 -10.59 8.52 28.18
C ASP A 20 -11.78 7.99 27.36
N GLY A 21 -11.48 7.63 26.12
CA GLY A 21 -12.37 6.91 25.26
C GLY A 21 -11.50 6.17 24.28
N ASP A 22 -11.06 5.01 24.71
CA ASP A 22 -10.51 3.91 23.93
C ASP A 22 -11.27 3.79 22.59
N ARG A 23 -10.80 4.56 21.59
CA ARG A 23 -11.15 4.35 20.21
C ARG A 23 -10.16 3.31 19.73
N THR A 24 -10.50 2.06 19.97
CA THR A 24 -10.20 0.99 19.03
C THR A 24 -10.84 1.40 17.70
N ALA A 25 -10.15 2.28 16.96
CA ALA A 25 -10.37 2.42 15.54
C ALA A 25 -10.20 1.01 14.99
N ALA A 26 -11.23 0.47 14.34
CA ALA A 26 -11.11 -0.79 13.65
C ALA A 26 -9.84 -0.72 12.79
N GLU A 27 -8.86 -1.58 13.08
CA GLU A 27 -7.66 -1.59 12.26
C GLU A 27 -8.09 -2.00 10.83
N PRO A 28 -7.69 -1.26 9.79
CA PRO A 28 -8.13 -1.50 8.41
C PRO A 28 -7.61 -2.83 7.81
N PHE A 29 -6.91 -3.61 8.63
CA PHE A 29 -6.14 -4.79 8.31
C PHE A 29 -6.66 -5.94 9.17
N ASN A 30 -7.85 -6.44 8.82
CA ASN A 30 -8.46 -7.59 9.48
C ASN A 30 -8.32 -8.84 8.61
N GLY A 31 -7.08 -9.31 8.42
CA GLY A 31 -6.74 -10.74 8.45
C GLY A 31 -7.29 -11.66 7.35
N ALA A 32 -7.50 -11.17 6.12
CA ALA A 32 -7.77 -12.07 4.99
C ALA A 32 -6.45 -12.59 4.39
N VAL A 33 -5.98 -13.74 4.87
CA VAL A 33 -4.87 -14.50 4.26
C VAL A 33 -5.49 -15.54 3.33
N HIS A 34 -5.36 -15.38 2.01
CA HIS A 34 -5.75 -16.40 1.05
C HIS A 34 -4.59 -17.37 0.86
N SER A 35 -4.59 -18.48 1.59
CA SER A 35 -3.65 -19.58 1.31
C SER A 35 -4.05 -20.25 0.00
N ASP A 36 -3.22 -20.17 -1.03
CA ASP A 36 -3.41 -20.90 -2.29
C ASP A 36 -3.12 -22.41 -2.09
N PRO A 37 -4.07 -23.32 -2.37
CA PRO A 37 -3.83 -24.75 -2.34
C PRO A 37 -3.49 -25.23 -3.75
N GLY A 38 -2.20 -25.40 -4.07
CA GLY A 38 -1.84 -26.07 -5.31
C GLY A 38 -0.36 -25.99 -5.68
N ALA A 39 0.43 -26.95 -5.21
CA ALA A 39 1.71 -27.28 -5.83
C ALA A 39 2.05 -28.77 -5.68
N ASP A 40 1.16 -29.64 -6.17
CA ASP A 40 1.57 -31.00 -6.53
C ASP A 40 2.16 -30.96 -7.95
N VAL A 41 3.48 -30.81 -8.03
CA VAL A 41 4.22 -30.93 -9.29
C VAL A 41 4.59 -32.40 -9.46
N VAL A 42 4.08 -33.00 -10.54
CA VAL A 42 4.52 -34.33 -10.99
C VAL A 42 5.93 -34.17 -11.58
N ASP A 43 6.93 -34.82 -10.97
CA ASP A 43 8.33 -34.81 -11.38
C ASP A 43 8.52 -35.71 -12.63
N ASP A 44 8.78 -35.10 -13.79
CA ASP A 44 9.03 -35.83 -15.07
C ASP A 44 10.52 -36.03 -15.40
N GLY A 45 11.42 -35.64 -14.50
CA GLY A 45 12.86 -35.94 -14.60
C GLY A 45 13.61 -35.34 -15.79
N MET A 46 13.02 -34.47 -16.61
CA MET A 46 13.69 -33.85 -17.77
C MET A 46 13.57 -32.32 -17.84
N THR A 47 13.00 -31.69 -16.83
CA THR A 47 12.95 -30.23 -16.70
C THR A 47 13.92 -29.81 -15.59
N GLU A 48 14.97 -29.03 -15.91
CA GLU A 48 15.73 -28.32 -14.86
C GLU A 48 14.72 -27.62 -13.95
N PRO A 49 14.87 -27.67 -12.61
CA PRO A 49 13.90 -27.04 -11.74
C PRO A 49 13.91 -25.55 -12.04
N SER A 50 12.96 -25.08 -12.85
CA SER A 50 12.58 -23.68 -12.86
C SER A 50 12.17 -23.42 -11.42
N HIS A 51 13.03 -22.79 -10.63
CA HIS A 51 12.74 -22.51 -9.24
C HIS A 51 11.45 -21.70 -9.23
N ALA A 52 10.33 -22.37 -8.91
CA ALA A 52 9.03 -21.73 -8.92
C ALA A 52 9.10 -20.58 -7.92
N VAL A 53 9.02 -19.36 -8.42
CA VAL A 53 9.13 -18.16 -7.60
C VAL A 53 7.96 -18.15 -6.63
N ARG A 54 8.24 -18.22 -5.33
CA ARG A 54 7.20 -18.19 -4.30
C ARG A 54 6.67 -16.78 -4.14
N TRP A 55 5.44 -16.55 -4.56
CA TRP A 55 4.68 -15.33 -4.31
C TRP A 55 3.80 -15.49 -3.07
N MET A 56 3.68 -14.43 -2.29
CA MET A 56 2.91 -14.36 -1.06
C MET A 56 1.90 -13.23 -1.17
N ASP A 57 0.71 -13.42 -0.60
CA ASP A 57 -0.33 -12.40 -0.64
C ASP A 57 0.01 -11.19 0.22
N VAL A 58 -0.41 -10.03 -0.26
CA VAL A 58 -0.29 -8.75 0.45
C VAL A 58 -1.61 -8.45 1.15
N GLU A 59 -1.54 -7.98 2.39
CA GLU A 59 -2.73 -7.56 3.13
C GLU A 59 -3.20 -6.18 2.64
N VAL A 60 -4.36 -6.14 1.99
CA VAL A 60 -4.96 -4.92 1.44
C VAL A 60 -5.95 -4.31 2.44
N ASN A 61 -5.99 -2.98 2.53
CA ASN A 61 -7.02 -2.28 3.30
C ASN A 61 -8.40 -2.47 2.65
N ALA A 62 -9.20 -3.38 3.21
CA ALA A 62 -10.49 -3.77 2.68
C ALA A 62 -11.58 -2.68 2.82
N ASP A 63 -11.37 -1.64 3.62
CA ASP A 63 -12.35 -0.55 3.81
C ASP A 63 -12.40 0.42 2.61
N ALA A 64 -11.33 0.45 1.81
CA ALA A 64 -11.19 1.37 0.68
C ALA A 64 -10.81 0.64 -0.61
N PHE A 65 -10.18 -0.53 -0.53
CA PHE A 65 -9.61 -1.23 -1.67
C PHE A 65 -10.08 -2.69 -1.77
N VAL A 66 -10.19 -3.17 -2.99
CA VAL A 66 -10.55 -4.56 -3.31
C VAL A 66 -9.78 -5.05 -4.54
N THR A 67 -9.51 -6.35 -4.58
CA THR A 67 -9.06 -7.02 -5.81
C THR A 67 -10.29 -7.50 -6.58
N ARG A 68 -10.43 -7.10 -7.85
CA ARG A 68 -11.51 -7.62 -8.70
C ARG A 68 -11.27 -9.10 -9.03
N LYS A 69 -12.35 -9.88 -9.18
CA LYS A 69 -12.29 -11.34 -9.37
C LYS A 69 -11.42 -11.81 -10.55
N SER A 70 -11.35 -11.04 -11.64
CA SER A 70 -10.56 -11.38 -12.83
C SER A 70 -9.11 -10.88 -12.77
N TRP A 71 -8.72 -10.18 -11.70
CA TRP A 71 -7.39 -9.58 -11.58
C TRP A 71 -6.45 -10.46 -10.78
N GLN A 72 -5.17 -10.39 -11.11
CA GLN A 72 -4.11 -10.95 -10.28
C GLN A 72 -4.13 -10.24 -8.91
N PRO A 73 -4.31 -10.97 -7.79
CA PRO A 73 -4.27 -10.36 -6.47
C PRO A 73 -2.89 -9.75 -6.17
N PRO A 74 -2.85 -8.68 -5.34
CA PRO A 74 -1.64 -8.10 -4.81
C PRO A 74 -0.79 -9.14 -4.10
N GLN A 75 0.44 -9.31 -4.59
CA GLN A 75 1.38 -10.28 -4.08
C GLN A 75 2.79 -9.70 -4.05
N TYR A 76 3.62 -10.22 -3.15
CA TYR A 76 5.04 -9.91 -3.08
C TYR A 76 5.89 -11.19 -3.14
N HIS A 77 7.12 -11.03 -3.59
CA HIS A 77 8.17 -12.05 -3.57
C HIS A 77 9.41 -11.44 -2.93
N LEU A 78 9.96 -12.14 -1.93
CA LEU A 78 11.23 -11.77 -1.30
C LEU A 78 12.34 -12.65 -1.89
N GLN A 79 13.04 -12.10 -2.89
CA GLN A 79 14.17 -12.72 -3.55
C GLN A 79 15.41 -12.66 -2.65
N ASP A 80 16.03 -13.81 -2.44
CA ASP A 80 17.25 -13.99 -1.65
C ASP A 80 17.18 -13.40 -0.22
N GLY A 81 15.97 -13.20 0.32
CA GLY A 81 15.74 -12.64 1.65
C GLY A 81 15.86 -11.12 1.75
N THR A 82 16.21 -10.42 0.67
CA THR A 82 16.57 -8.98 0.71
C THR A 82 15.92 -8.12 -0.36
N TYR A 83 15.48 -8.68 -1.49
CA TYR A 83 14.90 -7.89 -2.58
C TYR A 83 13.42 -8.20 -2.74
N VAL A 84 12.57 -7.19 -2.57
CA VAL A 84 11.12 -7.33 -2.67
C VAL A 84 10.68 -6.96 -4.07
N ARG A 85 9.87 -7.83 -4.68
CA ARG A 85 9.16 -7.57 -5.94
C ARG A 85 7.67 -7.69 -5.70
N MET A 86 6.89 -6.78 -6.26
CA MET A 86 5.43 -6.80 -6.17
C MET A 86 4.78 -7.07 -7.52
N ARG A 87 3.55 -7.60 -7.46
CA ARG A 87 2.66 -7.77 -8.60
C ARG A 87 1.20 -7.66 -8.17
N GLY A 88 0.31 -7.64 -9.15
CA GLY A 88 -1.12 -7.62 -8.92
C GLY A 88 -1.70 -6.21 -8.95
N TRP A 89 -2.99 -6.15 -8.64
CA TRP A 89 -3.83 -4.97 -8.85
C TRP A 89 -4.79 -4.77 -7.69
N VAL A 90 -5.04 -3.52 -7.34
CA VAL A 90 -6.14 -3.11 -6.45
C VAL A 90 -7.05 -2.11 -7.14
N SER A 91 -8.33 -2.12 -6.78
CA SER A 91 -9.32 -1.11 -7.16
C SER A 91 -9.82 -0.42 -5.91
N THR A 92 -10.09 0.88 -5.99
CA THR A 92 -10.86 1.59 -4.96
C THR A 92 -12.32 1.15 -5.01
N ILE A 93 -12.94 0.97 -3.83
CA ILE A 93 -14.39 0.74 -3.63
C ILE A 93 -15.11 2.09 -3.52
N ARG A 94 -14.43 3.09 -2.96
CA ARG A 94 -14.88 4.47 -2.77
C ARG A 94 -13.73 5.43 -3.06
N ALA A 95 -14.01 6.72 -3.16
CA ALA A 95 -12.94 7.70 -3.21
C ALA A 95 -12.01 7.53 -1.99
N ALA A 96 -10.71 7.51 -2.25
CA ALA A 96 -9.67 7.35 -1.26
C ALA A 96 -8.78 8.59 -1.26
N ALA A 97 -8.48 9.10 -0.07
CA ALA A 97 -7.76 10.37 0.10
C ALA A 97 -6.26 10.17 0.27
N VAL A 98 -5.49 11.24 0.06
CA VAL A 98 -4.07 11.28 0.44
C VAL A 98 -3.85 10.82 1.88
N GLY A 99 -2.81 10.00 2.10
CA GLY A 99 -2.47 9.39 3.39
C GLY A 99 -3.24 8.11 3.71
N GLU A 100 -4.29 7.77 2.96
CA GLU A 100 -5.06 6.55 3.16
C GLU A 100 -4.21 5.31 2.88
N ALA A 101 -4.29 4.33 3.77
CA ALA A 101 -3.52 3.10 3.67
C ALA A 101 -4.09 2.22 2.54
N VAL A 102 -3.22 1.73 1.67
CA VAL A 102 -3.56 0.85 0.54
C VAL A 102 -3.36 -0.60 0.93
N PHE A 103 -2.16 -0.92 1.43
CA PHE A 103 -1.78 -2.26 1.85
C PHE A 103 -0.70 -2.23 2.93
N ARG A 104 -0.46 -3.38 3.55
CA ARG A 104 0.61 -3.59 4.53
C ARG A 104 1.45 -4.81 4.15
N LEU A 105 2.77 -4.65 4.28
CA LEU A 105 3.73 -5.74 4.17
C LEU A 105 4.13 -6.28 5.55
N PRO A 106 4.44 -7.59 5.63
CA PRO A 106 4.98 -8.16 6.86
C PRO A 106 6.41 -7.67 7.11
N GLU A 107 6.90 -7.87 8.34
CA GLU A 107 8.15 -7.28 8.83
C GLU A 107 9.36 -7.60 7.94
N GLU A 108 9.49 -8.83 7.46
CA GLU A 108 10.61 -9.28 6.63
C GLU A 108 10.68 -8.60 5.26
N ALA A 109 9.56 -8.04 4.80
CA ALA A 109 9.43 -7.38 3.49
C ALA A 109 9.33 -5.85 3.60
N ARG A 110 9.48 -5.28 4.80
CA ARG A 110 9.49 -3.81 4.97
C ARG A 110 10.72 -3.19 4.30
N PRO A 111 10.60 -1.99 3.73
CA PRO A 111 11.76 -1.31 3.18
C PRO A 111 12.65 -0.76 4.30
N GLY A 112 13.92 -0.51 3.99
CA GLY A 112 14.85 0.18 4.91
C GLY A 112 14.73 1.70 4.91
N ARG A 113 13.86 2.26 4.06
CA ARG A 113 13.59 3.69 3.88
C ARG A 113 12.21 3.87 3.26
N GLY A 114 11.69 5.10 3.19
CA GLY A 114 10.51 5.39 2.38
C GLY A 114 10.73 5.05 0.90
N GLU A 115 9.87 4.22 0.33
CA GLU A 115 9.91 3.81 -1.08
C GLU A 115 8.70 4.38 -1.83
N PRO A 116 8.86 5.47 -2.60
CA PRO A 116 7.78 6.02 -3.40
C PRO A 116 7.57 5.15 -4.66
N TRP A 117 6.30 4.97 -5.04
CA TRP A 117 5.93 4.32 -6.28
C TRP A 117 4.91 5.17 -7.02
N ARG A 118 5.16 5.39 -8.32
CA ARG A 118 4.28 6.14 -9.21
C ARG A 118 4.02 5.33 -10.46
N VAL A 119 2.76 5.29 -10.86
CA VAL A 119 2.34 4.79 -12.16
C VAL A 119 1.37 5.77 -12.79
N THR A 120 1.56 6.06 -14.08
CA THR A 120 0.65 6.90 -14.85
C THR A 120 -0.18 6.01 -15.76
N MET A 121 -1.50 6.10 -15.65
CA MET A 121 -2.43 5.29 -16.44
C MET A 121 -3.52 6.16 -17.03
N LYS A 122 -3.77 6.01 -18.34
CA LYS A 122 -4.76 6.81 -19.08
C LYS A 122 -4.61 8.32 -18.77
N GLY A 123 -3.36 8.79 -18.68
CA GLY A 123 -3.02 10.19 -18.38
C GLY A 123 -3.22 10.63 -16.92
N THR A 124 -3.49 9.72 -15.99
CA THR A 124 -3.65 10.05 -14.57
C THR A 124 -2.61 9.35 -13.71
N ASP A 125 -1.92 10.12 -12.88
CA ASP A 125 -0.95 9.59 -11.92
C ASP A 125 -1.64 8.87 -10.75
N ARG A 126 -1.02 7.79 -10.31
CA ARG A 126 -1.34 7.08 -9.07
C ARG A 126 -0.03 6.92 -8.32
N GLU A 127 -0.01 7.42 -7.09
CA GLU A 127 1.23 7.53 -6.30
C GLU A 127 0.99 6.98 -4.90
N ILE A 128 1.92 6.14 -4.44
CA ILE A 128 1.99 5.65 -3.06
C ILE A 128 3.38 5.89 -2.49
N LEU A 129 3.45 5.99 -1.16
CA LEU A 129 4.68 5.90 -0.38
C LEU A 129 4.57 4.68 0.52
N LEU A 130 5.46 3.71 0.33
CA LEU A 130 5.65 2.61 1.27
C LEU A 130 6.58 3.08 2.39
N GLY A 131 6.04 3.21 3.60
CA GLY A 131 6.82 3.58 4.77
C GLY A 131 7.68 2.44 5.30
N GLU A 132 8.65 2.80 6.15
CA GLU A 132 9.46 1.86 6.93
C GLU A 132 8.60 1.01 7.89
N ASP A 133 7.38 1.47 8.21
CA ASP A 133 6.35 0.72 8.94
C ASP A 133 5.73 -0.43 8.12
N GLY A 134 6.07 -0.53 6.84
CA GLY A 134 5.50 -1.50 5.91
C GLY A 134 4.11 -1.12 5.39
N VAL A 135 3.61 0.09 5.68
CA VAL A 135 2.29 0.54 5.21
C VAL A 135 2.46 1.41 3.98
N ALA A 136 1.83 1.02 2.88
CA ALA A 136 1.73 1.85 1.69
C ALA A 136 0.58 2.84 1.84
N ARG A 137 0.85 4.13 1.65
CA ARG A 137 -0.13 5.22 1.75
C ARG A 137 -0.23 5.97 0.44
N LEU A 138 -1.44 6.39 0.08
CA LEU A 138 -1.65 7.25 -1.09
C LEU A 138 -0.92 8.59 -0.94
N LEU A 139 -0.26 9.05 -2.00
CA LEU A 139 0.29 10.40 -2.10
C LEU A 139 -0.66 11.36 -2.84
N ARG A 140 -1.72 10.83 -3.46
CA ARG A 140 -2.76 11.60 -4.14
C ARG A 140 -4.12 10.96 -3.96
N ASP A 141 -5.17 11.77 -4.04
CA ASP A 141 -6.53 11.28 -4.04
C ASP A 141 -6.80 10.39 -5.26
N ILE A 142 -7.55 9.31 -5.05
CA ILE A 142 -8.01 8.40 -6.11
C ILE A 142 -9.55 8.36 -6.08
N PRO A 143 -10.24 8.63 -7.20
CA PRO A 143 -11.69 8.46 -7.29
C PRO A 143 -12.14 7.02 -7.00
N ALA A 144 -13.45 6.82 -6.76
CA ALA A 144 -14.01 5.48 -6.69
C ALA A 144 -13.83 4.71 -8.01
N ASP A 145 -13.86 3.37 -7.93
CA ASP A 145 -13.79 2.44 -9.05
C ASP A 145 -12.52 2.57 -9.94
N ASN A 146 -11.47 3.17 -9.39
CA ASN A 146 -10.19 3.34 -10.05
C ASN A 146 -9.16 2.34 -9.55
N TRP A 147 -8.20 1.99 -10.40
CA TRP A 147 -7.21 0.97 -10.10
C TRP A 147 -5.80 1.51 -9.87
N LEU A 148 -4.98 0.67 -9.23
CA LEU A 148 -3.55 0.85 -9.01
C LEU A 148 -2.84 -0.50 -9.24
N PRO A 149 -1.97 -0.62 -10.26
CA PRO A 149 -1.06 -1.75 -10.39
C PRO A 149 0.10 -1.65 -9.40
N LEU A 150 0.51 -2.81 -8.91
CA LEU A 150 1.76 -2.99 -8.16
C LEU A 150 2.83 -3.68 -9.01
N ALA A 151 2.52 -4.01 -10.26
CA ALA A 151 3.48 -4.59 -11.20
C ALA A 151 4.64 -3.60 -11.45
N GLY A 152 5.86 -4.06 -11.23
CA GLY A 152 7.07 -3.24 -11.38
C GLY A 152 7.49 -2.52 -10.10
N PHE A 153 6.66 -2.49 -9.05
CA PHE A 153 7.09 -1.96 -7.76
C PHE A 153 8.04 -2.97 -7.10
N ALA A 154 9.30 -2.57 -6.93
CA ALA A 154 10.34 -3.40 -6.33
C ALA A 154 11.34 -2.53 -5.56
N PHE A 155 11.90 -3.07 -4.49
CA PHE A 155 12.80 -2.34 -3.59
C PHE A 155 13.62 -3.31 -2.74
N ASN A 156 14.65 -2.78 -2.07
CA ASN A 156 15.42 -3.53 -1.09
C ASN A 156 14.72 -3.50 0.28
N SER A 157 14.54 -4.66 0.90
CA SER A 157 14.10 -4.73 2.30
C SER A 157 15.17 -4.16 3.23
N TRP A 158 14.78 -3.83 4.46
CA TRP A 158 15.71 -3.33 5.48
C TRP A 158 16.89 -4.29 5.73
N ARG A 159 16.71 -5.59 5.50
CA ARG A 159 17.76 -6.61 5.65
C ARG A 159 18.89 -6.46 4.65
N ALA A 160 18.63 -5.87 3.48
CA ALA A 160 19.66 -5.60 2.47
C ALA A 160 20.75 -4.64 3.00
N GLY A 161 20.41 -3.77 3.94
CA GLY A 161 21.35 -2.86 4.60
C GLY A 161 22.24 -3.53 5.65
N GLY A 162 22.08 -4.84 5.90
CA GLY A 162 22.78 -5.56 6.96
C GLY A 162 22.32 -5.20 8.37
N ALA A 163 21.15 -4.56 8.50
CA ALA A 163 20.54 -4.28 9.80
C ALA A 163 20.02 -5.59 10.40
N ASP A 164 20.19 -5.75 11.72
CA ASP A 164 19.69 -6.91 12.48
C ASP A 164 18.23 -6.72 12.94
N VAL A 165 17.74 -5.47 12.90
CA VAL A 165 16.41 -5.08 13.37
C VAL A 165 15.75 -4.20 12.33
N ALA A 166 14.44 -4.41 12.09
CA ALA A 166 13.65 -3.55 11.22
C ALA A 166 13.67 -2.09 11.73
N PRO A 167 13.70 -1.10 10.82
CA PRO A 167 13.61 0.30 11.21
C PRO A 167 12.36 0.56 12.06
N THR A 168 12.52 1.44 13.05
CA THR A 168 11.37 1.93 13.81
C THR A 168 10.60 2.90 12.91
N ALA A 169 9.28 2.76 12.85
CA ALA A 169 8.42 3.53 11.95
C ALA A 169 8.66 5.05 12.05
N GLU A 170 9.38 5.60 11.08
CA GLU A 170 9.48 7.04 10.85
C GLU A 170 8.87 7.37 9.47
N LEU A 171 7.94 8.33 9.42
CA LEU A 171 7.44 8.87 8.16
C LEU A 171 8.55 9.72 7.52
N GLY A 172 9.45 9.07 6.79
CA GLY A 172 10.56 9.73 6.11
C GLY A 172 10.07 10.73 5.05
N THR A 173 10.58 11.96 5.10
CA THR A 173 10.32 13.05 4.14
C THR A 173 11.21 12.98 2.89
N GLY A 174 11.68 11.80 2.50
CA GLY A 174 12.70 11.63 1.45
C GLY A 174 12.15 11.85 0.04
N SER A 175 12.74 12.80 -0.71
CA SER A 175 12.52 12.93 -2.15
C SER A 175 13.43 11.98 -2.92
N VAL A 176 12.88 11.16 -3.81
CA VAL A 176 13.65 10.26 -4.69
C VAL A 176 13.23 10.46 -6.15
N THR A 177 14.21 10.44 -7.05
CA THR A 177 14.07 10.60 -8.51
C THR A 177 13.54 9.34 -9.20
N TYR A 178 12.74 9.54 -10.27
CA TYR A 178 11.82 8.58 -10.87
C TYR A 178 12.40 7.83 -12.08
N GLU A 179 12.06 6.54 -12.24
CA GLU A 179 11.93 5.90 -13.55
C GLU A 179 10.44 5.76 -13.88
N GLU A 180 10.03 6.19 -15.07
CA GLU A 180 8.65 6.14 -15.55
C GLU A 180 8.38 4.76 -16.17
N VAL A 181 7.47 3.99 -15.57
CA VAL A 181 7.04 2.68 -16.09
C VAL A 181 5.64 2.82 -16.65
N GLU A 182 5.51 2.74 -17.99
CA GLU A 182 4.22 2.69 -18.67
C GLU A 182 3.66 1.26 -18.61
N VAL A 183 2.52 1.08 -17.91
CA VAL A 183 1.87 -0.22 -17.74
C VAL A 183 0.59 -0.27 -18.57
N GLN A 184 0.44 -1.28 -19.43
CA GLN A 184 -0.79 -1.48 -20.18
C GLN A 184 -1.92 -2.04 -19.29
N PRO A 185 -3.17 -1.61 -19.50
CA PRO A 185 -4.31 -2.09 -18.74
C PRO A 185 -4.59 -3.59 -19.02
N PRO A 186 -5.23 -4.31 -18.07
CA PRO A 186 -5.77 -5.65 -18.32
C PRO A 186 -6.69 -5.67 -19.55
N LYS A 187 -6.70 -6.79 -20.28
CA LYS A 187 -7.36 -6.98 -21.57
C LYS A 187 -8.88 -6.73 -21.60
N ASP A 188 -9.54 -6.60 -20.46
CA ASP A 188 -10.99 -6.49 -20.35
C ASP A 188 -11.52 -5.04 -20.36
N GLU A 189 -10.66 -4.03 -20.61
CA GLU A 189 -11.07 -2.63 -20.77
C GLU A 189 -10.83 -2.06 -22.19
N LEU A 190 -11.11 -2.84 -23.23
CA LEU A 190 -11.35 -2.33 -24.59
C LEU A 190 -12.85 -2.21 -24.87
#